data_AF-A0A524C6Q4-F1
#
_entry.id   AF-A0A524C6Q4-F1
#
_cell.length_a   1.000
_cell.length_b   1.000
_cell.length_c   1.000
_cell.angle_alpha   90.00
_cell.angle_beta   90.00
_cell.angle_gamma   90.00
#
_symmetry.space_group_name_H-M   'P 1'
#
loop_
_entity.id
_entity.type
_entity.pdbx_description
1 polymer ?
#
loop_
_entity_poly.entity_id
_entity_poly.type
_entity_poly.pdbx_seq_one_letter_code
_entity_poly.pdbx_strand_id
1 'polypeptide(L)'
;MSKNTRDIDTVFDEDYIKIRESLIGLKDILDICFFERNIYKQMGMDNLRALNNNITELLKHTYSPRKVRMKMREMEYDGLEAPNSFLSP
;
A
#
# COMPACT_ATOMS: atom_id res chain seq x y z
N MET A 1 -7.63 7.54 -33.84
CA MET A 1 -7.82 7.61 -32.37
C MET A 1 -6.51 7.18 -31.72
N SER A 2 -5.73 8.14 -31.19
CA SER A 2 -4.57 7.82 -30.37
C SER A 2 -5.08 7.19 -29.08
N LYS A 3 -4.78 5.91 -28.83
CA LYS A 3 -4.95 5.34 -27.49
C LYS A 3 -4.01 6.13 -26.59
N ASN A 4 -4.57 6.92 -25.69
CA ASN A 4 -3.84 7.60 -24.63
C ASN A 4 -3.34 6.52 -23.65
N THR A 5 -2.30 5.78 -24.06
CA THR A 5 -1.64 4.77 -23.24
C THR A 5 -0.84 5.55 -22.22
N ARG A 6 -1.45 5.81 -21.06
CA ARG A 6 -0.75 6.39 -19.91
C ARG A 6 0.50 5.54 -19.65
N ASP A 7 1.61 6.21 -19.34
CA ASP A 7 2.83 5.54 -18.93
C ASP A 7 2.51 4.60 -17.77
N ILE A 8 2.80 3.31 -17.96
CA ILE A 8 2.44 2.27 -17.00
C ILE A 8 3.12 2.52 -15.65
N ASP A 9 4.27 3.19 -15.66
CA ASP A 9 4.95 3.63 -14.44
C ASP A 9 4.13 4.66 -13.68
N THR A 10 3.60 5.68 -14.36
CA THR A 10 2.77 6.73 -13.74
C THR A 10 1.46 6.18 -13.21
N VAL A 11 0.78 5.33 -13.98
CA VAL A 11 -0.47 4.69 -13.53
C VAL A 11 -0.21 3.84 -12.29
N PHE A 12 0.91 3.11 -12.30
CA PHE A 12 1.28 2.27 -11.18
C PHE A 12 1.53 3.11 -9.91
N ASP A 13 2.27 4.21 -10.01
CA ASP A 13 2.58 5.05 -8.86
C ASP A 13 1.33 5.70 -8.25
N GLU A 14 0.45 6.24 -9.10
CA GLU A 14 -0.81 6.86 -8.64
C GLU A 14 -1.75 5.84 -8.00
N ASP A 15 -1.94 4.68 -8.62
CA ASP A 15 -2.91 3.70 -8.15
C ASP A 15 -2.37 2.89 -6.97
N TYR A 16 -1.06 2.63 -6.91
CA TYR A 16 -0.45 1.98 -5.75
C TYR A 16 -0.58 2.83 -4.48
N ILE A 17 -0.36 4.15 -4.57
CA ILE A 17 -0.54 5.06 -3.43
C ILE A 17 -1.97 4.95 -2.88
N LYS A 18 -2.98 5.02 -3.75
CA LYS A 18 -4.40 4.90 -3.35
C LYS A 18 -4.71 3.55 -2.71
N ILE A 19 -4.13 2.47 -3.25
CA ILE A 19 -4.29 1.12 -2.67
C ILE A 19 -3.66 1.08 -1.27
N ARG A 20 -2.44 1.61 -1.11
CA ARG A 20 -1.76 1.68 0.18
C ARG A 20 -2.56 2.49 1.22
N GLU A 21 -3.06 3.67 0.85
CA GLU A 21 -3.90 4.49 1.72
C GLU A 21 -5.18 3.75 2.12
N SER A 22 -5.80 3.04 1.18
CA SER A 22 -6.98 2.22 1.47
C SER A 22 -6.69 1.08 2.46
N LEU A 23 -5.53 0.41 2.31
CA LEU A 23 -5.09 -0.64 3.23
C LEU A 23 -4.82 -0.09 4.64
N ILE A 24 -4.25 1.11 4.75
CA ILE A 24 -4.03 1.80 6.02
C ILE A 24 -5.37 2.14 6.67
N GLY A 25 -6.31 2.74 5.92
CA GLY A 25 -7.64 3.05 6.44
C GLY A 25 -8.38 1.81 6.93
N LEU A 26 -8.28 0.69 6.21
CA LEU A 26 -8.86 -0.59 6.65
C LEU A 26 -8.21 -1.12 7.93
N LYS A 27 -6.87 -1.04 8.03
CA LYS A 27 -6.15 -1.39 9.26
C LYS A 27 -6.65 -0.54 10.43
N ASP A 28 -6.77 0.78 10.24
CA ASP A 28 -7.18 1.68 11.31
C ASP A 28 -8.63 1.42 11.75
N ILE A 29 -9.53 1.10 10.82
CA ILE A 29 -10.89 0.63 11.14
C ILE A 29 -10.83 -0.64 12.00
N LEU A 30 -10.01 -1.62 11.63
CA LEU A 30 -9.86 -2.85 12.42
C LEU A 30 -9.29 -2.56 13.81
N ASP A 31 -8.36 -1.62 13.92
CA ASP A 31 -7.76 -1.19 15.18
C ASP A 31 -8.76 -0.48 16.10
N ILE A 32 -9.65 0.35 15.54
CA ILE A 32 -10.69 1.08 16.27
C ILE A 32 -11.85 0.14 16.67
N CYS A 33 -12.31 -0.70 15.75
CA CYS A 33 -13.54 -1.48 15.94
C CYS A 33 -13.36 -2.74 16.79
N PHE A 34 -12.13 -3.24 16.95
CA PHE A 34 -11.89 -4.51 17.62
C PHE A 34 -10.77 -4.45 18.67
N PHE A 35 -10.98 -5.15 19.78
CA PHE A 35 -9.95 -5.37 20.78
C PHE A 35 -8.75 -6.14 20.21
N GLU A 36 -7.58 -5.92 20.79
CA GLU A 36 -6.30 -6.45 20.30
C GLU A 36 -6.27 -7.98 20.15
N ARG A 37 -6.98 -8.72 21.01
CA ARG A 37 -7.07 -10.19 20.98
C ARG A 37 -8.33 -10.71 20.29
N ASN A 38 -9.02 -9.88 19.50
CA ASN A 38 -10.23 -10.30 18.80
C ASN A 38 -9.87 -11.10 17.54
N ILE A 39 -10.50 -12.26 17.35
CA ILE A 39 -10.24 -13.14 16.19
C ILE A 39 -10.58 -12.48 14.85
N TYR A 40 -11.62 -11.65 14.78
CA TYR A 40 -11.97 -10.93 13.56
C TYR A 40 -10.94 -9.86 13.21
N LYS A 41 -10.34 -9.23 14.22
CA LYS A 41 -9.20 -8.33 14.03
C LYS A 41 -8.02 -9.09 13.43
N GLN A 42 -7.66 -10.23 14.02
CA GLN A 42 -6.56 -11.05 13.53
C GLN A 42 -6.78 -11.49 12.08
N MET A 43 -7.96 -12.03 11.77
CA MET A 43 -8.30 -12.44 10.40
C MET A 43 -8.30 -11.26 9.42
N GLY A 44 -8.78 -10.09 9.84
CA GLY A 44 -8.73 -8.87 9.04
C GLY A 44 -7.30 -8.44 8.73
N MET A 45 -6.43 -8.44 9.74
CA MET A 45 -5.01 -8.10 9.60
C MET A 45 -4.26 -9.10 8.71
N ASP A 46 -4.57 -10.39 8.83
CA ASP A 46 -4.00 -11.43 7.98
C ASP A 46 -4.40 -11.24 6.51
N ASN A 47 -5.66 -10.89 6.24
CA ASN A 47 -6.15 -10.58 4.90
C ASN A 47 -5.49 -9.32 4.32
N LEU A 48 -5.31 -8.26 5.12
CA LEU A 48 -4.61 -7.05 4.67
C LEU A 48 -3.14 -7.35 4.32
N ARG A 49 -2.46 -8.18 5.13
CA ARG A 49 -1.09 -8.62 4.84
C ARG A 49 -1.02 -9.44 3.56
N ALA A 50 -1.95 -10.36 3.35
CA ALA A 50 -2.04 -11.16 2.13
C ALA A 50 -2.25 -10.28 0.89
N LEU A 51 -3.11 -9.26 0.98
CA LEU A 51 -3.36 -8.33 -0.12
C LEU A 51 -2.10 -7.53 -0.48
N ASN A 52 -1.38 -7.00 0.52
CA ASN A 52 -0.12 -6.31 0.30
C ASN A 52 0.94 -7.22 -0.38
N ASN A 53 1.03 -8.48 0.05
CA ASN A 53 1.94 -9.45 -0.56
C ASN A 53 1.57 -9.75 -2.01
N ASN A 54 0.28 -9.91 -2.32
CA ASN A 54 -0.17 -10.17 -3.69
C ASN A 54 0.17 -9.00 -4.63
N ILE A 55 -0.02 -7.76 -4.17
CA ILE A 55 0.36 -6.56 -4.94
C ILE A 55 1.88 -6.52 -5.16
N THR A 56 2.65 -6.87 -4.12
CA THR A 56 4.11 -6.99 -4.19
C THR A 56 4.58 -8.05 -5.20
N GLU A 57 3.91 -9.20 -5.27
CA GLU A 57 4.24 -10.23 -6.25
C GLU A 57 3.89 -9.78 -7.68
N LEU A 58 2.74 -9.14 -7.88
CA LEU A 58 2.39 -8.55 -9.19
C LEU A 58 3.45 -7.55 -9.65
N LEU A 59 3.92 -6.70 -8.73
CA LEU A 59 5.03 -5.77 -8.95
C LEU A 59 6.30 -6.45 -9.45
N LYS A 60 6.66 -7.61 -8.87
CA LYS A 60 7.84 -8.39 -9.28
C LYS A 60 7.70 -8.99 -10.68
N HIS A 61 6.48 -9.25 -11.14
CA HIS A 61 6.24 -9.72 -12.51
C HIS A 61 6.28 -8.58 -13.54
N THR A 62 5.93 -7.36 -13.15
CA THR A 62 5.89 -6.21 -14.07
C THR A 62 7.23 -5.49 -14.19
N TYR A 63 8.05 -5.48 -13.12
CA TYR A 63 9.26 -4.66 -13.06
C TYR A 63 10.52 -5.47 -12.79
N SER A 64 11.66 -4.93 -13.23
CA SER A 64 12.97 -5.50 -12.89
C SER A 64 13.17 -5.51 -11.36
N PRO A 65 13.91 -6.49 -10.80
CA PRO A 65 14.13 -6.59 -9.35
C PRO A 65 14.71 -5.31 -8.73
N ARG A 66 15.52 -4.55 -9.49
CA ARG A 66 16.06 -3.26 -9.05
C ARG A 66 14.94 -2.23 -8.87
N LYS A 67 14.04 -2.12 -9.84
CA LYS A 67 12.94 -1.15 -9.83
C LYS A 67 11.91 -1.48 -8.76
N VAL A 68 11.62 -2.77 -8.53
CA VAL A 68 10.79 -3.20 -7.39
C VAL A 68 11.41 -2.77 -6.06
N ARG A 69 12.70 -3.00 -5.85
CA ARG A 69 13.40 -2.59 -4.61
C ARG A 69 13.47 -1.08 -4.41
N MET A 70 13.46 -0.29 -5.49
CA MET A 70 13.40 1.17 -5.41
C MET A 70 12.00 1.60 -4.99
N LYS A 71 10.97 1.12 -5.69
CA LYS A 71 9.58 1.43 -5.35
C LYS A 71 9.21 1.01 -3.93
N MET A 72 9.61 -0.18 -3.48
CA MET A 72 9.38 -0.61 -2.09
C MET A 72 10.04 0.32 -1.07
N ARG A 73 11.25 0.79 -1.36
CA ARG A 73 11.93 1.76 -0.49
C ARG A 73 11.22 3.10 -0.49
N GLU A 74 10.82 3.61 -1.64
CA GLU A 74 10.05 4.86 -1.74
C GLU A 74 8.78 4.77 -0.88
N MET A 75 8.04 3.67 -0.98
CA MET A 75 6.83 3.45 -0.15
C MET A 75 7.12 3.36 1.35
N GLU A 76 8.23 2.71 1.74
CA GLU A 76 8.67 2.64 3.13
C GLU A 76 9.01 4.03 3.66
N TYR A 77 9.75 4.83 2.88
CA TYR A 77 10.08 6.22 3.21
C TYR A 77 8.82 7.08 3.33
N ASP A 78 7.91 7.03 2.36
CA ASP A 78 6.64 7.76 2.39
C ASP A 78 5.80 7.37 3.61
N GLY A 79 5.85 6.09 4.03
CA GLY A 79 5.18 5.63 5.23
C GLY A 79 5.80 6.08 6.55
N LEU A 80 7.11 6.32 6.56
CA LEU A 80 7.82 6.89 7.70
C LEU A 80 7.69 8.41 7.78
N GLU A 81 7.47 9.10 6.66
CA GLU A 81 7.22 10.55 6.61
C GLU A 81 5.75 10.94 6.86
N ALA A 82 4.79 10.08 6.52
CA ALA A 82 3.36 10.28 6.78
C ALA A 82 2.99 10.65 8.24
N PRO A 83 3.62 10.12 9.32
CA PRO A 83 3.31 10.57 10.68
C PRO A 83 3.74 12.01 11.01
N ASN A 84 4.51 12.69 10.13
CA ASN A 84 4.98 14.06 10.37
C ASN A 84 4.13 15.15 9.69
N SER A 85 3.13 14.81 8.88
CA SER A 85 2.31 15.80 8.15
C SER A 85 1.01 16.20 8.85
N PHE A 86 0.60 15.51 9.93
CA PHE A 86 -0.59 15.83 10.71
C PHE A 86 -0.30 16.52 12.06
N LEU A 87 0.99 16.76 12.37
CA LEU A 87 1.44 17.49 13.54
C LEU A 87 2.32 18.67 13.10
N SER A 88 1.69 19.66 12.46
CA SER A 88 2.19 21.04 12.49
C SER A 88 1.11 21.88 13.18
N PRO A 89 1.48 22.75 14.15
CA PRO A 89 0.55 23.49 15.00
C PRO A 89 -0.38 24.44 14.24
#